data_AF-A0A1A8DBE2-F1
#
_entry.id   AF-A0A1A8DBE2-F1
#
_cell.length_a   1.000
_cell.length_b   1.000
_cell.length_c   1.000
_cell.angle_alpha   90.00
_cell.angle_beta   90.00
_cell.angle_gamma   90.00
#
_symmetry.space_group_name_H-M   'P 1'
#
loop_
_entity.id
_entity.type
_entity.pdbx_description
1 polymer ?
#
loop_
_entity_poly.entity_id
_entity_poly.type
_entity_poly.pdbx_seq_one_letter_code
_entity_poly.pdbx_strand_id
1 'polypeptide(L)'
;MATLVESAEMETLGNRSHTGTSPTSSSPPQHFNDSKFYLLVVIGEIVTEDHLKCAIADIEKGIRSWDTNLIDCNLDQELKLFVSRHSARFSADVKGQRILHHKSNVLETVVLINPSDEAVSTEVRLMISDTARHKLLVLAGQCSEKSGELILQSGSFSFFSFIDIFTDQEIGELLSTIHPANKANLTLSCPEQGDWKNSNLDKHNLQDFINMKLNSTLILPEMEGLSEFTEYLSESVEIPSPFDMLEPPTSGGFLKLSKPCCYIFPGGRGDSALFAVNGFNMLINGGSDRKSCFWKLVRHLDRVDSILLTHIGDDNLPGINSMLQRKIAELEEEQSQGSTANSDWVKNMISPDIGVVFVNFPENLDHPGPNYRVRRNVDEAAFTQQFLNKLSLRIETLQRPVGNT
;
A
#
# COMPACT_ATOMS: atom_id res chain seq x y z
N MET A 1 -32.72 -30.50 27.68
CA MET A 1 -33.30 -31.84 27.43
C MET A 1 -32.42 -32.52 26.41
N ALA A 2 -31.70 -33.55 26.85
CA ALA A 2 -30.92 -34.42 26.00
C ALA A 2 -31.83 -35.55 25.51
N THR A 3 -31.69 -35.93 24.25
CA THR A 3 -32.18 -37.22 23.75
C THR A 3 -31.11 -37.80 22.83
N LEU A 4 -30.30 -38.68 23.41
CA LEU A 4 -29.61 -39.78 22.74
C LEU A 4 -30.62 -40.92 22.46
N VAL A 5 -30.15 -41.97 21.77
CA VAL A 5 -30.76 -43.31 21.51
C VAL A 5 -31.18 -43.43 20.03
N GLU A 6 -30.74 -44.39 19.20
CA GLU A 6 -29.98 -45.64 19.39
C GLU A 6 -29.35 -46.09 18.05
N SER A 7 -28.45 -47.07 18.12
CA SER A 7 -27.82 -47.73 16.97
C SER A 7 -28.04 -49.25 17.05
N ALA A 8 -28.36 -49.88 15.91
CA ALA A 8 -28.16 -51.28 15.51
C ALA A 8 -28.83 -51.42 14.11
N GLU A 9 -28.36 -52.16 13.10
CA GLU A 9 -27.87 -53.54 13.12
C GLU A 9 -26.81 -53.79 12.03
N MET A 10 -26.02 -54.83 12.31
CA MET A 10 -24.95 -55.39 11.50
C MET A 10 -25.49 -56.66 10.83
N GLU A 11 -25.49 -56.73 9.50
CA GLU A 11 -25.65 -58.00 8.77
C GLU A 11 -24.41 -58.30 7.92
N THR A 12 -24.02 -59.57 7.99
CA THR A 12 -22.77 -60.17 7.54
C THR A 12 -22.81 -60.72 6.11
N LEU A 13 -21.67 -60.53 5.43
CA LEU A 13 -21.02 -61.43 4.45
C LEU A 13 -21.76 -61.87 3.18
N GLY A 14 -21.29 -61.34 2.05
CA GLY A 14 -21.41 -61.94 0.72
C GLY A 14 -20.16 -61.68 -0.12
N ASN A 15 -19.26 -62.66 -0.18
CA ASN A 15 -18.11 -62.69 -1.10
C ASN A 15 -18.58 -62.53 -2.56
N ARG A 16 -18.09 -61.50 -3.27
CA ARG A 16 -17.99 -61.52 -4.74
C ARG A 16 -16.81 -60.68 -5.22
N SER A 17 -15.80 -61.40 -5.68
CA SER A 17 -14.62 -60.94 -6.40
C SER A 17 -14.98 -60.38 -7.77
N HIS A 18 -14.78 -59.09 -8.03
CA HIS A 18 -14.65 -58.54 -9.39
C HIS A 18 -13.68 -57.36 -9.42
N THR A 19 -12.50 -57.61 -10.01
CA THR A 19 -11.67 -56.72 -10.82
C THR A 19 -11.77 -55.22 -10.55
N GLY A 20 -10.73 -54.68 -9.89
CA GLY A 20 -10.51 -53.25 -9.79
C GLY A 20 -10.22 -52.63 -11.16
N THR A 21 -11.10 -51.74 -11.58
CA THR A 21 -10.78 -50.64 -12.49
C THR A 21 -11.05 -49.36 -11.73
N SER A 22 -9.99 -48.72 -11.24
CA SER A 22 -10.02 -47.35 -10.75
C SER A 22 -10.54 -46.46 -11.88
N PRO A 23 -11.64 -45.71 -11.73
CA PRO A 23 -11.92 -44.64 -12.64
C PRO A 23 -10.92 -43.54 -12.32
N THR A 24 -9.90 -43.38 -13.17
CA THR A 24 -9.24 -42.08 -13.30
C THR A 24 -10.33 -41.11 -13.74
N SER A 25 -10.94 -40.42 -12.78
CA SER A 25 -11.74 -39.23 -13.06
C SER A 25 -10.78 -38.18 -13.58
N SER A 26 -10.48 -38.22 -14.89
CA SER A 26 -9.92 -37.07 -15.58
C SER A 26 -10.97 -35.98 -15.50
N SER A 27 -10.86 -35.11 -14.49
CA SER A 27 -11.50 -33.82 -14.51
C SER A 27 -11.19 -33.18 -15.87
N PRO A 28 -12.18 -32.64 -16.59
CA PRO A 28 -11.90 -31.95 -17.85
C PRO A 28 -10.82 -30.88 -17.57
N PRO A 29 -9.88 -30.65 -18.51
CA PRO A 29 -8.84 -29.66 -18.32
C PRO A 29 -9.51 -28.32 -17.97
N GLN A 30 -9.09 -27.75 -16.84
CA GLN A 30 -9.52 -26.41 -16.46
C GLN A 30 -9.10 -25.46 -17.58
N HIS A 31 -10.06 -24.70 -18.10
CA HIS A 31 -9.83 -23.72 -19.13
C HIS A 31 -10.27 -22.36 -18.61
N PHE A 32 -9.47 -21.34 -18.88
CA PHE A 32 -9.92 -19.98 -18.71
C PHE A 32 -11.01 -19.67 -19.75
N ASN A 33 -11.96 -18.83 -19.37
CA ASN A 33 -13.10 -18.46 -20.18
C ASN A 33 -12.79 -17.21 -21.01
N ASP A 34 -12.78 -17.37 -22.34
CA ASP A 34 -12.48 -16.33 -23.34
C ASP A 34 -13.45 -15.13 -23.27
N SER A 35 -14.68 -15.36 -22.80
CA SER A 35 -15.71 -14.32 -22.67
C SER A 35 -15.70 -13.58 -21.33
N LYS A 36 -14.70 -13.85 -20.47
CA LYS A 36 -14.62 -13.31 -19.12
C LYS A 36 -13.39 -12.46 -18.92
N PHE A 37 -13.61 -11.31 -18.29
CA PHE A 37 -12.63 -10.26 -18.06
C PHE A 37 -12.53 -9.98 -16.56
N TYR A 38 -11.33 -9.62 -16.10
CA TYR A 38 -11.07 -9.25 -14.72
C TYR A 38 -10.20 -7.99 -14.67
N LEU A 39 -10.71 -6.94 -14.03
CA LEU A 39 -10.00 -5.70 -13.75
C LEU A 39 -9.73 -5.56 -12.25
N LEU A 40 -8.47 -5.45 -11.86
CA LEU A 40 -8.05 -5.10 -10.49
C LEU A 40 -7.28 -3.79 -10.54
N VAL A 41 -7.79 -2.79 -9.84
CA VAL A 41 -7.13 -1.49 -9.66
C VAL A 41 -6.66 -1.39 -8.22
N VAL A 42 -5.39 -1.07 -8.03
CA VAL A 42 -4.76 -0.84 -6.74
C VAL A 42 -4.36 0.62 -6.67
N ILE A 43 -4.97 1.37 -5.74
CA ILE A 43 -4.61 2.76 -5.47
C ILE A 43 -3.72 2.77 -4.23
N GLY A 44 -2.44 3.10 -4.42
CA GLY A 44 -1.46 3.23 -3.36
C GLY A 44 -1.71 4.42 -2.44
N GLU A 45 -0.72 4.74 -1.60
CA GLU A 45 -0.80 5.86 -0.66
C GLU A 45 -0.98 7.19 -1.40
N ILE A 46 -2.03 7.93 -1.06
CA ILE A 46 -2.31 9.28 -1.58
C ILE A 46 -2.15 10.30 -0.45
N VAL A 47 -1.20 11.22 -0.63
CA VAL A 47 -0.82 12.21 0.41
C VAL A 47 -1.23 13.64 0.03
N THR A 48 -1.40 13.91 -1.27
CA THR A 48 -1.80 15.23 -1.78
C THR A 48 -2.67 15.08 -3.03
N GLU A 49 -3.38 16.16 -3.40
CA GLU A 49 -4.19 16.21 -4.61
C GLU A 49 -3.37 15.91 -5.89
N ASP A 50 -2.09 16.30 -5.92
CA ASP A 50 -1.25 16.02 -7.08
C ASP A 50 -0.85 14.53 -7.17
N HIS A 51 -0.72 13.83 -6.02
CA HIS A 51 -0.58 12.38 -6.01
C HIS A 51 -1.86 11.71 -6.53
N LEU A 52 -3.04 12.19 -6.12
CA LEU A 52 -4.32 11.67 -6.59
C LEU A 52 -4.47 11.83 -8.11
N LYS A 53 -4.19 13.03 -8.64
CA LYS A 53 -4.21 13.28 -10.09
C LYS A 53 -3.28 12.33 -10.86
N CYS A 54 -2.08 12.07 -10.34
CA CYS A 54 -1.16 11.13 -10.97
C CYS A 54 -1.70 9.70 -10.96
N ALA A 55 -2.23 9.23 -9.81
CA ALA A 55 -2.82 7.92 -9.69
C ALA A 55 -4.01 7.74 -10.64
N ILE A 56 -4.92 8.72 -10.73
CA ILE A 56 -6.04 8.70 -11.66
C ILE A 56 -5.58 8.63 -13.13
N ALA A 57 -4.57 9.42 -13.51
CA ALA A 57 -4.00 9.37 -14.85
C ALA A 57 -3.36 8.00 -15.15
N ASP A 58 -2.73 7.38 -14.16
CA ASP A 58 -2.13 6.05 -14.31
C ASP A 58 -3.22 4.96 -14.45
N ILE A 59 -4.38 5.12 -13.78
CA ILE A 59 -5.56 4.25 -13.95
C ILE A 59 -6.14 4.37 -15.35
N GLU A 60 -6.36 5.61 -15.82
CA GLU A 60 -6.86 5.85 -17.17
C GLU A 60 -5.91 5.24 -18.22
N LYS A 61 -4.61 5.49 -18.08
CA LYS A 61 -3.58 4.92 -18.96
C LYS A 61 -3.60 3.39 -18.92
N GLY A 62 -3.68 2.79 -17.74
CA GLY A 62 -3.71 1.35 -17.54
C GLY A 62 -4.89 0.70 -18.25
N ILE A 63 -6.11 1.21 -18.02
CA ILE A 63 -7.32 0.69 -18.66
C ILE A 63 -7.26 0.89 -20.18
N ARG A 64 -6.80 2.05 -20.67
CA ARG A 64 -6.69 2.31 -22.11
C ARG A 64 -5.59 1.53 -22.82
N SER A 65 -4.67 0.92 -22.07
CA SER A 65 -3.64 0.01 -22.58
C SER A 65 -4.09 -1.45 -22.65
N TRP A 66 -5.31 -1.77 -22.19
CA TRP A 66 -5.78 -3.14 -22.09
C TRP A 66 -6.10 -3.74 -23.47
N ASP A 67 -5.38 -4.81 -23.81
CA ASP A 67 -5.53 -5.57 -25.05
C ASP A 67 -6.77 -6.47 -25.01
N THR A 68 -7.94 -5.84 -25.11
CA THR A 68 -9.25 -6.48 -25.08
C THR A 68 -10.12 -6.03 -26.23
N ASN A 69 -10.91 -6.95 -26.77
CA ASN A 69 -11.89 -6.63 -27.80
C ASN A 69 -13.13 -5.98 -27.18
N LEU A 70 -13.40 -4.72 -27.53
CA LEU A 70 -14.57 -3.98 -27.02
C LEU A 70 -15.92 -4.58 -27.46
N ILE A 71 -15.92 -5.46 -28.48
CA ILE A 71 -17.13 -6.20 -28.89
C ILE A 71 -17.47 -7.26 -27.85
N ASP A 72 -16.47 -7.94 -27.30
CA ASP A 72 -16.65 -9.02 -26.33
C ASP A 72 -16.83 -8.45 -24.90
N CYS A 73 -16.21 -7.30 -24.62
CA CYS A 73 -16.39 -6.55 -23.38
C CYS A 73 -16.59 -5.07 -23.67
N ASN A 74 -17.83 -4.60 -23.55
CA ASN A 74 -18.13 -3.17 -23.64
C ASN A 74 -17.67 -2.45 -22.37
N LEU A 75 -16.37 -2.14 -22.29
CA LEU A 75 -15.74 -1.51 -21.12
C LEU A 75 -16.42 -0.21 -20.71
N ASP A 76 -16.88 0.61 -21.67
CA ASP A 76 -17.61 1.86 -21.36
C ASP A 76 -18.85 1.59 -20.50
N GLN A 77 -19.67 0.63 -20.92
CA GLN A 77 -20.89 0.29 -20.19
C GLN A 77 -20.59 -0.43 -18.87
N GLU A 78 -19.59 -1.31 -18.84
CA GLU A 78 -19.23 -2.05 -17.63
C GLU A 78 -18.67 -1.14 -16.53
N LEU A 79 -17.89 -0.12 -16.90
CA LEU A 79 -17.38 0.88 -15.95
C LEU A 79 -18.50 1.78 -15.39
N LYS A 80 -19.49 2.17 -16.22
CA LYS A 80 -20.72 2.85 -15.75
C LYS A 80 -21.53 1.99 -14.78
N LEU A 81 -21.61 0.68 -15.03
CA LEU A 81 -22.26 -0.27 -14.13
C LEU A 81 -21.51 -0.37 -12.80
N PHE A 82 -20.18 -0.37 -12.81
CA PHE A 82 -19.40 -0.31 -11.58
C PHE A 82 -19.74 0.93 -10.75
N VAL A 83 -19.70 2.12 -11.35
CA VAL A 83 -19.98 3.38 -10.64
C VAL A 83 -21.36 3.34 -9.96
N SER A 84 -22.36 2.77 -10.64
CA SER A 84 -23.74 2.73 -10.13
C SER A 84 -24.08 1.54 -9.22
N ARG A 85 -23.31 0.44 -9.23
CA ARG A 85 -23.72 -0.84 -8.62
C ARG A 85 -22.64 -1.60 -7.86
N HIS A 86 -21.45 -1.04 -7.68
CA HIS A 86 -20.42 -1.71 -6.87
C HIS A 86 -20.90 -1.84 -5.41
N SER A 87 -20.45 -2.92 -4.79
CA SER A 87 -20.49 -3.10 -3.34
C SER A 87 -19.20 -2.58 -2.74
N ALA A 88 -19.23 -2.14 -1.47
CA ALA A 88 -18.05 -1.71 -0.75
C ALA A 88 -17.84 -2.60 0.50
N ARG A 89 -16.62 -3.10 0.66
CA ARG A 89 -16.16 -3.77 1.89
C ARG A 89 -15.11 -2.91 2.57
N PHE A 90 -15.15 -2.86 3.89
CA PHE A 90 -14.26 -2.03 4.71
C PHE A 90 -13.43 -2.93 5.62
N SER A 91 -12.16 -2.58 5.81
CA SER A 91 -11.31 -3.26 6.79
C SER A 91 -11.56 -2.70 8.19
N ALA A 92 -11.66 -3.58 9.19
CA ALA A 92 -11.67 -3.18 10.59
C ALA A 92 -10.25 -2.88 11.11
N ASP A 93 -9.24 -3.53 10.52
CA ASP A 93 -7.86 -3.49 10.98
C ASP A 93 -7.06 -2.33 10.35
N VAL A 94 -7.41 -1.94 9.12
CA VAL A 94 -6.73 -0.88 8.36
C VAL A 94 -7.69 0.28 8.13
N LYS A 95 -7.53 1.36 8.91
CA LYS A 95 -8.36 2.57 8.82
C LYS A 95 -8.25 3.18 7.42
N GLY A 96 -9.39 3.27 6.72
CA GLY A 96 -9.49 3.89 5.40
C GLY A 96 -9.39 2.91 4.23
N GLN A 97 -9.05 1.64 4.48
CA GLN A 97 -9.03 0.61 3.45
C GLN A 97 -10.46 0.28 2.98
N ARG A 98 -10.67 0.34 1.66
CA ARG A 98 -11.94 0.00 1.00
C ARG A 98 -11.68 -0.93 -0.18
N ILE A 99 -12.51 -1.96 -0.32
CA ILE A 99 -12.55 -2.84 -1.48
C ILE A 99 -13.89 -2.61 -2.16
N LEU A 100 -13.86 -1.98 -3.33
CA LEU A 100 -15.02 -1.79 -4.18
C LEU A 100 -15.10 -2.94 -5.17
N HIS A 101 -16.24 -3.60 -5.23
CA HIS A 101 -16.40 -4.82 -6.03
C HIS A 101 -17.71 -4.80 -6.80
N HIS A 102 -17.61 -4.97 -8.12
CA HIS A 102 -18.74 -5.22 -9.00
C HIS A 102 -18.44 -6.41 -9.90
N LYS A 103 -19.42 -7.30 -10.07
CA LYS A 103 -19.31 -8.44 -10.98
C LYS A 103 -20.53 -8.49 -11.88
N SER A 104 -20.30 -8.40 -13.18
CA SER A 104 -21.33 -8.59 -14.20
C SER A 104 -21.23 -9.99 -14.82
N ASN A 105 -21.98 -10.20 -15.90
CA ASN A 105 -21.88 -11.42 -16.71
C ASN A 105 -20.61 -11.47 -17.57
N VAL A 106 -19.85 -10.38 -17.69
CA VAL A 106 -18.69 -10.30 -18.59
C VAL A 106 -17.43 -9.86 -17.84
N LEU A 107 -17.53 -8.78 -17.05
CA LEU A 107 -16.42 -8.17 -16.34
C LEU A 107 -16.60 -8.30 -14.82
N GLU A 108 -15.52 -8.70 -14.15
CA GLU A 108 -15.36 -8.53 -12.71
C GLU A 108 -14.37 -7.39 -12.46
N THR A 109 -14.80 -6.39 -11.69
CA THR A 109 -14.00 -5.21 -11.35
C THR A 109 -13.83 -5.11 -9.85
N VAL A 110 -12.58 -5.08 -9.40
CA VAL A 110 -12.18 -4.86 -8.01
C VAL A 110 -11.30 -3.61 -7.96
N VAL A 111 -11.62 -2.69 -7.06
CA VAL A 111 -10.78 -1.51 -6.78
C VAL A 111 -10.41 -1.50 -5.31
N LEU A 112 -9.10 -1.45 -5.05
CA LEU A 112 -8.53 -1.34 -3.72
C LEU A 112 -8.12 0.10 -3.47
N ILE A 113 -8.74 0.71 -2.46
CA ILE A 113 -8.41 2.06 -1.98
C ILE A 113 -7.73 1.91 -0.63
N ASN A 114 -6.56 2.54 -0.47
CA ASN A 114 -5.74 2.48 0.73
C ASN A 114 -5.52 1.03 1.24
N PRO A 115 -5.12 0.06 0.39
CA PRO A 115 -4.96 -1.31 0.84
C PRO A 115 -3.68 -1.53 1.66
N SER A 116 -3.69 -2.56 2.50
CA SER A 116 -2.46 -3.20 2.98
C SER A 116 -1.82 -4.08 1.90
N ASP A 117 -0.54 -4.38 2.08
CA ASP A 117 0.22 -5.36 1.29
C ASP A 117 -0.44 -6.76 1.28
N GLU A 118 -0.99 -7.19 2.42
CA GLU A 118 -1.76 -8.44 2.52
C GLU A 118 -3.03 -8.42 1.65
N ALA A 119 -3.77 -7.31 1.66
CA ALA A 119 -4.99 -7.15 0.88
C ALA A 119 -4.69 -7.15 -0.64
N VAL A 120 -3.64 -6.43 -1.06
CA VAL A 120 -3.18 -6.46 -2.46
C VAL A 120 -2.80 -7.89 -2.87
N SER A 121 -1.98 -8.57 -2.06
CA SER A 121 -1.53 -9.94 -2.38
C SER A 121 -2.69 -10.92 -2.48
N THR A 122 -3.69 -10.79 -1.59
CA THR A 122 -4.90 -11.63 -1.59
C THR A 122 -5.72 -11.42 -2.86
N GLU A 123 -6.00 -10.17 -3.23
CA GLU A 123 -6.84 -9.86 -4.40
C GLU A 123 -6.13 -10.16 -5.71
N VAL A 124 -4.81 -10.00 -5.77
CA VAL A 124 -4.00 -10.44 -6.92
C VAL A 124 -4.02 -11.96 -7.04
N ARG A 125 -3.90 -12.71 -5.93
CA ARG A 125 -4.07 -14.17 -5.91
C ARG A 125 -5.46 -14.58 -6.43
N LEU A 126 -6.51 -13.93 -5.94
CA LEU A 126 -7.88 -14.18 -6.39
C LEU A 126 -8.04 -13.91 -7.90
N MET A 127 -7.54 -12.77 -8.38
CA MET A 127 -7.50 -12.46 -9.81
C MET A 127 -6.79 -13.55 -10.61
N ILE A 128 -5.59 -13.98 -10.21
CA ILE A 128 -4.80 -14.97 -10.95
C ILE A 128 -5.55 -16.31 -11.02
N SER A 129 -6.15 -16.73 -9.91
CA SER A 129 -6.90 -17.99 -9.80
C SER A 129 -8.28 -17.97 -10.47
N ASP A 130 -8.84 -16.79 -10.75
CA ASP A 130 -10.17 -16.67 -11.35
C ASP A 130 -10.24 -17.24 -12.77
N THR A 131 -11.42 -17.69 -13.17
CA THR A 131 -11.70 -18.30 -14.47
C THR A 131 -11.59 -17.35 -15.67
N ALA A 132 -11.51 -16.02 -15.48
CA ALA A 132 -11.38 -15.06 -16.57
C ALA A 132 -10.08 -15.23 -17.35
N ARG A 133 -10.16 -15.25 -18.69
CA ARG A 133 -8.97 -15.34 -19.54
C ARG A 133 -8.25 -14.01 -19.66
N HIS A 134 -8.98 -12.90 -19.69
CA HIS A 134 -8.39 -11.57 -19.89
C HIS A 134 -8.34 -10.85 -18.54
N LYS A 135 -7.14 -10.51 -18.09
CA LYS A 135 -6.90 -9.91 -16.76
C LYS A 135 -6.09 -8.63 -16.92
N LEU A 136 -6.46 -7.58 -16.21
CA LEU A 136 -5.71 -6.33 -16.10
C LEU A 136 -5.51 -5.97 -14.63
N LEU A 137 -4.24 -5.91 -14.20
CA LEU A 137 -3.85 -5.35 -12.92
C LEU A 137 -3.26 -3.95 -13.15
N VAL A 138 -3.82 -2.96 -12.49
CA VAL A 138 -3.33 -1.58 -12.48
C VAL A 138 -2.82 -1.25 -11.09
N LEU A 139 -1.52 -0.97 -10.98
CA LEU A 139 -0.86 -0.46 -9.78
C LEU A 139 -0.66 1.04 -9.97
N ALA A 140 -1.49 1.85 -9.31
CA ALA A 140 -1.51 3.31 -9.46
C ALA A 140 -1.12 3.99 -8.14
N GLY A 141 -0.27 5.01 -8.22
CA GLY A 141 0.20 5.77 -7.06
C GLY A 141 1.72 5.95 -7.04
N GLN A 142 2.22 6.48 -5.93
CA GLN A 142 3.65 6.74 -5.77
C GLN A 142 4.43 5.44 -5.55
N CYS A 143 5.62 5.33 -6.16
CA CYS A 143 6.53 4.20 -5.98
C CYS A 143 7.90 4.61 -5.41
N SER A 144 8.66 3.66 -4.85
CA SER A 144 10.04 3.92 -4.40
C SER A 144 11.00 4.06 -5.58
N GLU A 145 11.89 5.06 -5.54
CA GLU A 145 12.90 5.32 -6.58
C GLU A 145 13.81 4.12 -6.87
N LYS A 146 14.25 3.40 -5.83
CA LYS A 146 15.25 2.33 -5.97
C LYS A 146 14.62 1.00 -6.39
N SER A 147 13.58 0.57 -5.68
CA SER A 147 12.97 -0.75 -5.86
C SER A 147 11.76 -0.74 -6.79
N GLY A 148 11.17 0.42 -7.07
CA GLY A 148 9.97 0.54 -7.90
C GLY A 148 8.70 0.02 -7.24
N GLU A 149 8.74 -0.24 -5.94
CA GLU A 149 7.60 -0.79 -5.20
C GLU A 149 6.51 0.25 -5.06
N LEU A 150 5.27 -0.17 -5.26
CA LEU A 150 4.12 0.68 -4.99
C LEU A 150 4.03 0.91 -3.48
N ILE A 151 4.00 2.17 -3.08
CA ILE A 151 3.89 2.55 -1.68
C ILE A 151 2.42 2.48 -1.28
N LEU A 152 2.13 1.77 -0.20
CA LEU A 152 0.78 1.60 0.32
C LEU A 152 0.63 2.35 1.64
N GLN A 153 -0.61 2.50 2.13
CA GLN A 153 -0.86 3.12 3.44
C GLN A 153 -0.24 2.30 4.59
N SER A 154 -0.13 0.98 4.39
CA SER A 154 0.54 0.04 5.27
C SER A 154 1.37 -0.92 4.42
N GLY A 155 2.70 -0.78 4.49
CA GLY A 155 3.63 -1.60 3.72
C GLY A 155 3.83 -1.13 2.28
N SER A 156 4.32 -2.04 1.45
CA SER A 156 4.55 -1.81 0.02
C SER A 156 4.23 -3.06 -0.79
N PHE A 157 3.91 -2.89 -2.07
CA PHE A 157 3.75 -4.00 -3.00
C PHE A 157 4.88 -4.00 -4.03
N SER A 158 5.71 -5.05 -3.97
CA SER A 158 6.91 -5.16 -4.79
C SER A 158 6.76 -6.14 -5.95
N PHE A 159 7.68 -6.06 -6.92
CA PHE A 159 7.80 -7.08 -7.94
C PHE A 159 7.99 -8.47 -7.32
N PHE A 160 8.79 -8.59 -6.27
CA PHE A 160 9.00 -9.87 -5.58
C PHE A 160 7.73 -10.36 -4.87
N SER A 161 6.97 -9.47 -4.23
CA SER A 161 5.66 -9.79 -3.66
C SER A 161 4.71 -10.35 -4.72
N PHE A 162 4.74 -9.78 -5.92
CA PHE A 162 3.98 -10.31 -7.06
C PHE A 162 4.47 -11.69 -7.52
N ILE A 163 5.79 -11.89 -7.62
CA ILE A 163 6.37 -13.19 -7.98
C ILE A 163 6.06 -14.26 -6.93
N ASP A 164 6.11 -13.91 -5.64
CA ASP A 164 5.86 -14.82 -4.53
C ASP A 164 4.45 -15.41 -4.59
N ILE A 165 3.47 -14.68 -5.14
CA ILE A 165 2.12 -15.19 -5.37
C ILE A 165 2.13 -16.42 -6.29
N PHE A 166 3.03 -16.49 -7.29
CA PHE A 166 3.18 -17.64 -8.17
C PHE A 166 3.96 -18.81 -7.57
N THR A 167 4.59 -18.60 -6.41
CA THR A 167 5.23 -19.69 -5.63
C THR A 167 4.22 -20.44 -4.75
N ASP A 168 3.00 -19.90 -4.62
CA ASP A 168 1.90 -20.54 -3.93
C ASP A 168 1.53 -21.86 -4.62
N GLN A 169 1.41 -22.93 -3.82
CA GLN A 169 1.16 -24.27 -4.33
C GLN A 169 -0.17 -24.36 -5.09
N GLU A 170 -1.23 -23.71 -4.61
CA GLU A 170 -2.55 -23.78 -5.24
C GLU A 170 -2.54 -23.07 -6.60
N ILE A 171 -1.85 -21.93 -6.71
CA ILE A 171 -1.68 -21.23 -7.98
C ILE A 171 -0.81 -22.06 -8.94
N GLY A 172 0.31 -22.61 -8.45
CA GLY A 172 1.19 -23.43 -9.27
C GLY A 172 0.48 -24.66 -9.84
N GLU A 173 -0.29 -25.37 -9.01
CA GLU A 173 -1.10 -26.51 -9.43
C GLU A 173 -2.15 -26.10 -10.47
N LEU A 174 -2.93 -25.05 -10.19
CA LEU A 174 -3.93 -24.52 -11.12
C LEU A 174 -3.31 -24.23 -12.48
N LEU A 175 -2.27 -23.41 -12.54
CA LEU A 175 -1.69 -22.97 -13.81
C LEU A 175 -0.96 -24.11 -14.55
N SER A 176 -0.38 -25.07 -13.83
CA SER A 176 0.32 -26.22 -14.44
C SER A 176 -0.63 -27.19 -15.16
N THR A 177 -1.90 -27.25 -14.77
CA THR A 177 -2.90 -28.14 -15.38
C THR A 177 -3.49 -27.57 -16.69
N ILE A 178 -3.21 -26.30 -16.98
CA ILE A 178 -3.81 -25.58 -18.12
C ILE A 178 -2.99 -25.84 -19.38
N HIS A 179 -3.69 -26.20 -20.46
CA HIS A 179 -3.06 -26.41 -21.75
C HIS A 179 -2.40 -25.12 -22.25
N PRO A 180 -1.17 -25.14 -22.82
CA PRO A 180 -0.45 -23.92 -23.22
C PRO A 180 -1.19 -22.99 -24.19
N ALA A 181 -2.10 -23.52 -25.01
CA ALA A 181 -2.94 -22.73 -25.91
C ALA A 181 -4.06 -21.94 -25.19
N ASN A 182 -4.35 -22.27 -23.93
CA ASN A 182 -5.45 -21.75 -23.13
C ASN A 182 -4.97 -20.91 -21.95
N LYS A 183 -3.72 -20.43 -21.97
CA LYS A 183 -3.19 -19.54 -20.93
C LYS A 183 -4.05 -18.27 -20.80
N ALA A 184 -4.17 -17.79 -19.57
CA ALA A 184 -4.69 -16.46 -19.32
C ALA A 184 -3.73 -15.39 -19.87
N ASN A 185 -4.29 -14.22 -20.18
CA ASN A 185 -3.56 -13.03 -20.56
C ASN A 185 -3.65 -12.04 -19.41
N LEU A 186 -2.52 -11.73 -18.79
CA LEU A 186 -2.39 -10.74 -17.73
C LEU A 186 -1.64 -9.51 -18.26
N THR A 187 -2.34 -8.39 -18.32
CA THR A 187 -1.71 -7.09 -18.57
C THR A 187 -1.45 -6.42 -17.22
N LEU A 188 -0.22 -5.95 -17.03
CA LEU A 188 0.24 -5.28 -15.81
C LEU A 188 0.54 -3.82 -16.16
N SER A 189 -0.19 -2.88 -15.57
CA SER A 189 0.15 -1.46 -15.58
C SER A 189 0.80 -1.13 -14.24
N CYS A 190 2.11 -0.91 -14.21
CA CYS A 190 2.91 -0.83 -12.99
C CYS A 190 3.98 0.27 -13.07
N PRO A 191 4.64 0.62 -11.95
CA PRO A 191 5.74 1.59 -11.95
C PRO A 191 6.83 1.26 -12.98
N GLU A 192 7.46 2.29 -13.55
CA GLU A 192 8.55 2.14 -14.52
C GLU A 192 9.93 2.00 -13.83
N GLN A 193 9.96 2.22 -12.51
CA GLN A 193 11.16 2.20 -11.68
C GLN A 193 11.51 0.78 -11.21
N GLY A 194 12.76 0.61 -10.76
CA GLY A 194 13.21 -0.60 -10.07
C GLY A 194 13.12 -1.88 -10.89
N ASP A 195 12.49 -2.90 -10.29
CA ASP A 195 12.50 -4.28 -10.78
C ASP A 195 11.33 -4.65 -11.71
N TRP A 196 10.37 -3.74 -11.91
CA TRP A 196 9.23 -3.90 -12.83
C TRP A 196 9.65 -3.79 -14.30
N LYS A 197 10.40 -4.79 -14.79
CA LYS A 197 10.95 -4.84 -16.14
C LYS A 197 10.69 -6.19 -16.77
N ASN A 198 10.43 -6.20 -18.09
CA ASN A 198 10.27 -7.44 -18.86
C ASN A 198 11.44 -8.42 -18.66
N SER A 199 12.67 -7.89 -18.62
CA SER A 199 13.87 -8.70 -18.40
C SER A 199 13.93 -9.41 -17.04
N ASN A 200 13.25 -8.89 -16.02
CA ASN A 200 13.13 -9.55 -14.73
C ASN A 200 12.01 -10.59 -14.75
N LEU A 201 10.90 -10.29 -15.40
CA LEU A 201 9.80 -11.23 -15.58
C LEU A 201 10.24 -12.52 -16.28
N ASP A 202 11.04 -12.38 -17.33
CA ASP A 202 11.57 -13.51 -18.12
C ASP A 202 12.43 -14.47 -17.29
N LYS A 203 13.07 -13.99 -16.19
CA LYS A 203 13.91 -14.83 -15.32
C LYS A 203 13.12 -15.84 -14.48
N HIS A 204 11.83 -15.58 -14.26
CA HIS A 204 10.98 -16.40 -13.39
C HIS A 204 10.17 -17.45 -14.16
N ASN A 205 10.34 -17.56 -15.49
CA ASN A 205 9.62 -18.50 -16.37
C ASN A 205 8.08 -18.43 -16.26
N LEU A 206 7.52 -17.32 -15.76
CA LEU A 206 6.06 -17.19 -15.58
C LEU A 206 5.29 -17.22 -16.90
N GLN A 207 5.95 -16.79 -17.99
CA GLN A 207 5.42 -16.84 -19.35
C GLN A 207 5.08 -18.27 -19.80
N ASP A 208 5.65 -19.30 -19.18
CA ASP A 208 5.33 -20.70 -19.46
C ASP A 208 3.94 -21.10 -18.97
N PHE A 209 3.35 -20.33 -18.07
CA PHE A 209 2.08 -20.64 -17.40
C PHE A 209 0.98 -19.61 -17.67
N ILE A 210 1.35 -18.34 -17.83
CA ILE A 210 0.43 -17.23 -18.07
C ILE A 210 1.07 -16.20 -18.98
N ASN A 211 0.34 -15.69 -19.98
CA ASN A 211 0.88 -14.69 -20.90
C ASN A 211 0.86 -13.34 -20.21
N MET A 212 2.03 -12.75 -19.98
CA MET A 212 2.14 -11.48 -19.27
C MET A 212 2.69 -10.35 -20.16
N LYS A 213 2.11 -9.16 -20.04
CA LYS A 213 2.58 -7.93 -20.69
C LYS A 213 2.68 -6.80 -19.66
N LEU A 214 3.84 -6.16 -19.57
CA LEU A 214 4.05 -4.97 -18.71
C LEU A 214 3.89 -3.68 -19.52
N ASN A 215 3.17 -2.70 -18.96
CA ASN A 215 3.08 -1.32 -19.44
C ASN A 215 2.84 -1.21 -20.95
N SER A 216 1.73 -1.80 -21.41
CA SER A 216 1.35 -1.80 -22.82
C SER A 216 1.07 -0.38 -23.35
N THR A 217 1.18 -0.19 -24.66
CA THR A 217 0.85 1.09 -25.30
C THR A 217 -0.65 1.37 -25.24
N LEU A 218 -1.03 2.65 -25.26
CA LEU A 218 -2.43 3.07 -25.37
C LEU A 218 -3.03 2.58 -26.69
N ILE A 219 -4.10 1.81 -26.61
CA ILE A 219 -4.77 1.20 -27.76
C ILE A 219 -6.28 1.48 -27.78
N LEU A 220 -6.90 1.68 -26.62
CA LEU A 220 -8.32 2.00 -26.53
C LEU A 220 -8.58 3.52 -26.62
N PRO A 221 -9.70 3.92 -27.23
CA PRO A 221 -10.10 5.33 -27.31
C PRO A 221 -10.49 5.87 -25.92
N GLU A 222 -10.73 7.18 -25.85
CA GLU A 222 -11.41 7.78 -24.70
C GLU A 222 -12.86 7.27 -24.63
N MET A 223 -13.34 7.06 -23.41
CA MET A 223 -14.64 6.46 -23.12
C MET A 223 -15.30 7.25 -21.99
N GLU A 224 -16.59 7.58 -22.13
CA GLU A 224 -17.33 8.34 -21.13
C GLU A 224 -17.42 7.57 -19.81
N GLY A 225 -17.65 6.25 -19.87
CA GLY A 225 -17.69 5.40 -18.69
C GLY A 225 -16.35 5.28 -17.98
N LEU A 226 -15.24 5.44 -18.69
CA LEU A 226 -13.92 5.55 -18.07
C LEU A 226 -13.77 6.88 -17.34
N SER A 227 -14.23 7.99 -17.93
CA SER A 227 -14.22 9.30 -17.28
C SER A 227 -15.10 9.33 -16.03
N GLU A 228 -16.31 8.79 -16.09
CA GLU A 228 -17.19 8.66 -14.91
C GLU A 228 -16.56 7.79 -13.82
N PHE A 229 -15.90 6.69 -14.21
CA PHE A 229 -15.20 5.81 -13.29
C PHE A 229 -14.03 6.50 -12.60
N THR A 230 -13.18 7.21 -13.35
CA THR A 230 -12.02 7.91 -12.76
C THR A 230 -12.43 9.11 -11.92
N GLU A 231 -13.47 9.85 -12.31
CA GLU A 231 -14.06 10.93 -11.51
C GLU A 231 -14.62 10.37 -10.19
N TYR A 232 -15.40 9.29 -10.25
CA TYR A 232 -15.92 8.62 -9.07
C TYR A 232 -14.79 8.16 -8.13
N LEU A 233 -13.71 7.58 -8.66
CA LEU A 233 -12.55 7.19 -7.85
C LEU A 233 -11.85 8.39 -7.23
N SER A 234 -11.71 9.50 -7.96
CA SER A 234 -11.13 10.74 -7.44
C SER A 234 -11.95 11.29 -6.27
N GLU A 235 -13.27 11.18 -6.30
CA GLU A 235 -14.14 11.61 -5.20
C GLU A 235 -14.17 10.61 -4.03
N SER A 236 -13.88 9.33 -4.30
CA SER A 236 -13.94 8.25 -3.31
C SER A 236 -12.67 8.13 -2.45
N VAL A 237 -11.54 8.63 -2.94
CA VAL A 237 -10.25 8.59 -2.25
C VAL A 237 -10.12 9.80 -1.33
N GLU A 238 -10.01 9.54 -0.03
CA GLU A 238 -9.81 10.57 0.99
C GLU A 238 -8.32 10.76 1.26
N ILE A 239 -7.86 12.02 1.24
CA ILE A 239 -6.50 12.39 1.61
C ILE A 239 -6.45 12.59 3.13
N PRO A 240 -5.67 11.80 3.89
CA PRO A 240 -5.64 11.89 5.34
C PRO A 240 -5.02 13.21 5.81
N SER A 241 -5.65 13.87 6.78
CA SER A 241 -5.05 15.03 7.45
C SER A 241 -3.82 14.61 8.28
N PRO A 242 -2.90 15.53 8.59
CA PRO A 242 -1.78 15.23 9.50
C PRO A 242 -2.24 14.71 10.88
N PHE A 243 -3.43 15.11 11.34
CA PHE A 243 -4.04 14.66 12.59
C PHE A 243 -4.67 13.27 12.51
N ASP A 244 -5.24 12.92 11.35
CA ASP A 244 -5.69 11.55 11.08
C ASP A 244 -4.52 10.59 10.98
N MET A 245 -3.41 11.07 10.41
CA MET A 245 -2.22 10.27 10.24
C MET A 245 -1.53 10.00 11.58
N LEU A 246 -1.41 11.04 12.39
CA LEU A 246 -0.79 11.01 13.71
C LEU A 246 -1.80 11.43 14.78
N GLU A 247 -2.53 10.43 15.27
CA GLU A 247 -3.61 10.60 16.24
C GLU A 247 -3.16 11.29 17.54
N PRO A 248 -3.99 12.16 18.13
CA PRO A 248 -3.67 12.81 19.39
C PRO A 248 -3.55 11.83 20.57
N PRO A 249 -3.03 12.28 21.73
CA PRO A 249 -2.99 11.47 22.95
C PRO A 249 -4.41 11.14 23.43
N THR A 250 -4.66 9.87 23.79
CA THR A 250 -5.98 9.41 24.26
C THR A 250 -6.26 9.72 25.74
N SER A 251 -5.26 10.21 26.47
CA SER A 251 -5.35 10.50 27.90
C SER A 251 -4.62 11.80 28.22
N GLY A 252 -5.17 12.60 29.13
CA GLY A 252 -4.50 13.80 29.61
C GLY A 252 -3.26 13.48 30.45
N GLY A 253 -2.21 14.29 30.29
CA GLY A 253 -0.95 14.17 31.03
C GLY A 253 0.16 13.50 30.24
N PHE A 254 1.41 13.71 30.69
CA PHE A 254 2.61 13.25 30.02
C PHE A 254 3.24 12.05 30.71
N LEU A 255 3.73 11.11 29.92
CA LEU A 255 4.52 9.97 30.36
C LEU A 255 5.90 10.44 30.79
N LYS A 256 6.31 10.10 32.03
CA LYS A 256 7.66 10.36 32.54
C LYS A 256 8.49 9.08 32.56
N LEU A 257 9.52 9.03 31.72
CA LEU A 257 10.48 7.93 31.65
C LEU A 257 11.62 8.17 32.65
N SER A 258 11.51 7.56 33.84
CA SER A 258 12.43 7.80 34.97
C SER A 258 13.65 6.89 34.99
N LYS A 259 13.56 5.71 34.37
CA LYS A 259 14.67 4.76 34.26
C LYS A 259 15.29 4.84 32.86
N PRO A 260 16.62 4.65 32.74
CA PRO A 260 17.25 4.46 31.43
C PRO A 260 16.53 3.36 30.65
N CYS A 261 16.00 3.71 29.48
CA CYS A 261 15.28 2.78 28.63
C CYS A 261 15.54 3.06 27.14
N CYS A 262 15.40 2.01 26.34
CA CYS A 262 15.46 2.03 24.89
C CYS A 262 14.20 1.35 24.37
N TYR A 263 13.41 2.08 23.59
CA TYR A 263 12.27 1.55 22.85
C TYR A 263 12.69 1.39 21.39
N ILE A 264 12.43 0.22 20.83
CA ILE A 264 12.67 -0.06 19.41
C ILE A 264 11.30 -0.23 18.75
N PHE A 265 11.09 0.50 17.66
CA PHE A 265 9.86 0.48 16.89
C PHE A 265 10.15 -0.11 15.50
N PRO A 266 9.40 -1.15 15.08
CA PRO A 266 9.51 -1.66 13.72
C PRO A 266 8.97 -0.60 12.76
N GLY A 267 9.85 -0.02 11.94
CA GLY A 267 9.56 1.14 11.09
C GLY A 267 9.17 0.79 9.65
N GLY A 268 8.79 -0.46 9.38
CA GLY A 268 8.65 -0.98 8.02
C GLY A 268 10.03 -1.28 7.44
N ARG A 269 10.48 -0.47 6.47
CA ARG A 269 11.89 -0.45 6.04
C ARG A 269 12.64 0.50 6.95
N GLY A 270 13.69 -0.02 7.60
CA GLY A 270 14.43 0.72 8.62
C GLY A 270 13.76 0.64 9.99
N ASP A 271 14.47 1.15 10.98
CA ASP A 271 14.05 1.14 12.38
C ASP A 271 13.97 2.56 12.94
N SER A 272 13.10 2.74 13.93
CA SER A 272 13.11 3.91 14.81
C SER A 272 13.37 3.48 16.24
N ALA A 273 14.06 4.29 17.02
CA ALA A 273 14.29 4.02 18.43
C ALA A 273 14.17 5.28 19.28
N LEU A 274 13.69 5.13 20.51
CA LEU A 274 13.68 6.20 21.51
C LEU A 274 14.55 5.81 22.70
N PHE A 275 15.60 6.59 22.95
CA PHE A 275 16.43 6.49 24.14
C PHE A 275 15.96 7.52 25.16
N ALA A 276 15.62 7.07 26.37
CA ALA A 276 15.25 7.97 27.46
C ALA A 276 16.11 7.72 28.69
N VAL A 277 16.79 8.76 29.18
CA VAL A 277 17.69 8.70 30.34
C VAL A 277 17.50 9.95 31.20
N ASN A 278 17.10 9.78 32.46
CA ASN A 278 16.95 10.89 33.43
C ASN A 278 16.14 12.08 32.88
N GLY A 279 15.05 11.81 32.15
CA GLY A 279 14.20 12.85 31.56
C GLY A 279 14.72 13.47 30.27
N PHE A 280 15.84 12.99 29.72
CA PHE A 280 16.32 13.31 28.38
C PHE A 280 15.83 12.24 27.38
N ASN A 281 15.12 12.65 26.33
CA ASN A 281 14.53 11.81 25.30
C ASN A 281 15.18 12.06 23.93
N MET A 282 15.87 11.07 23.38
CA MET A 282 16.46 11.11 22.03
C MET A 282 15.72 10.15 21.12
N LEU A 283 15.08 10.67 20.06
CA LEU A 283 14.50 9.89 18.99
C LEU A 283 15.55 9.66 17.91
N ILE A 284 15.73 8.42 17.46
CA ILE A 284 16.66 8.04 16.40
C ILE A 284 15.85 7.50 15.23
N ASN A 285 15.96 8.14 14.07
CA ASN A 285 15.24 7.81 12.82
C ASN A 285 13.71 7.76 12.97
N GLY A 286 12.98 7.67 11.84
CA GLY A 286 11.51 7.66 11.83
C GLY A 286 10.82 6.42 11.25
N GLY A 287 11.55 5.53 10.58
CA GLY A 287 10.97 4.49 9.73
C GLY A 287 10.48 5.00 8.37
N SER A 288 10.12 4.07 7.48
CA SER A 288 9.62 4.34 6.12
C SER A 288 8.17 4.79 6.06
N ASP A 289 7.40 4.51 7.11
CA ASP A 289 5.95 4.71 7.10
C ASP A 289 5.60 6.11 7.59
N ARG A 290 4.73 6.81 6.84
CA ARG A 290 4.20 8.12 7.27
C ARG A 290 3.33 8.01 8.51
N LYS A 291 2.69 6.86 8.71
CA LYS A 291 2.09 6.51 10.01
C LYS A 291 3.19 6.07 10.98
N SER A 292 3.92 7.06 11.48
CA SER A 292 5.09 6.87 12.34
C SER A 292 4.88 5.84 13.43
N CYS A 293 5.68 4.76 13.41
CA CYS A 293 5.62 3.66 14.36
C CYS A 293 5.84 4.11 15.82
N PHE A 294 6.75 5.06 16.04
CA PHE A 294 7.08 5.63 17.34
C PHE A 294 5.97 6.52 17.92
N TRP A 295 5.03 6.98 17.09
CA TRP A 295 4.03 7.97 17.47
C TRP A 295 3.13 7.51 18.62
N LYS A 296 2.83 6.21 18.68
CA LYS A 296 2.05 5.58 19.76
C LYS A 296 2.63 5.87 21.14
N LEU A 297 3.95 6.02 21.26
CA LEU A 297 4.62 6.38 22.51
C LEU A 297 4.91 7.89 22.58
N VAL A 298 5.50 8.43 21.51
CA VAL A 298 6.03 9.81 21.48
C VAL A 298 4.95 10.86 21.68
N ARG A 299 3.72 10.63 21.21
CA ARG A 299 2.58 11.53 21.46
C ARG A 299 2.29 11.76 22.95
N HIS A 300 2.68 10.82 23.82
CA HIS A 300 2.46 10.94 25.26
C HIS A 300 3.61 11.62 26.01
N LEU A 301 4.69 12.01 25.31
CA LEU A 301 5.80 12.75 25.91
C LEU A 301 5.48 14.24 25.92
N ASP A 302 6.03 14.96 26.90
CA ASP A 302 6.02 16.43 26.89
C ASP A 302 7.05 17.00 25.91
N ARG A 303 8.19 16.32 25.75
CA ARG A 303 9.28 16.73 24.86
C ARG A 303 10.09 15.56 24.32
N VAL A 304 10.62 15.76 23.11
CA VAL A 304 11.71 15.03 22.51
C VAL A 304 12.91 15.98 22.44
N ASP A 305 13.88 15.77 23.31
CA ASP A 305 15.04 16.64 23.48
C ASP A 305 15.94 16.72 22.25
N SER A 306 16.05 15.60 21.57
CA SER A 306 16.86 15.51 20.36
C SER A 306 16.30 14.49 19.39
N ILE A 307 16.47 14.79 18.11
CA ILE A 307 16.22 13.84 17.02
C ILE A 307 17.56 13.59 16.35
N LEU A 308 17.93 12.32 16.15
CA LEU A 308 19.12 11.91 15.44
C LEU A 308 18.72 11.20 14.14
N LEU A 309 19.01 11.83 13.02
CA LEU A 309 18.89 11.23 11.70
C LEU A 309 20.22 10.64 11.29
N THR A 310 20.29 9.31 11.23
CA THR A 310 21.54 8.59 10.92
C THR A 310 22.02 8.81 9.49
N HIS A 311 21.08 8.96 8.55
CA HIS A 311 21.34 9.18 7.14
C HIS A 311 20.08 9.72 6.43
N ILE A 312 20.23 10.17 5.19
CA ILE A 312 19.14 10.65 4.34
C ILE A 312 18.57 9.45 3.55
N GLY A 313 17.36 9.00 3.90
CA GLY A 313 16.78 7.77 3.36
C GLY A 313 15.25 7.72 3.40
N ASP A 314 14.66 7.01 2.45
CA ASP A 314 13.24 6.67 2.40
C ASP A 314 12.81 5.65 3.47
N ASP A 315 13.77 5.08 4.20
CA ASP A 315 13.62 4.17 5.33
C ASP A 315 13.55 4.89 6.69
N ASN A 316 13.65 6.22 6.73
CA ASN A 316 13.58 6.96 7.99
C ASN A 316 12.94 8.35 7.92
N LEU A 317 13.12 9.07 6.81
CA LEU A 317 12.63 10.44 6.69
C LEU A 317 11.09 10.54 6.63
N PRO A 318 10.34 9.64 5.98
CA PRO A 318 8.87 9.77 5.93
C PRO A 318 8.22 9.82 7.31
N GLY A 319 8.69 9.00 8.25
CA GLY A 319 8.21 9.03 9.64
C GLY A 319 8.51 10.38 10.31
N ILE A 320 9.75 10.87 10.23
CA ILE A 320 10.09 12.19 10.82
C ILE A 320 9.30 13.32 10.15
N ASN A 321 9.18 13.29 8.83
CA ASN A 321 8.43 14.29 8.05
C ASN A 321 6.97 14.32 8.46
N SER A 322 6.33 13.17 8.70
CA SER A 322 4.95 13.13 9.19
C SER A 322 4.78 13.82 10.55
N MET A 323 5.72 13.63 11.48
CA MET A 323 5.70 14.27 12.79
C MET A 323 5.90 15.79 12.70
N LEU A 324 6.86 16.23 11.89
CA LEU A 324 7.12 17.66 11.67
C LEU A 324 5.93 18.34 10.97
N GLN A 325 5.34 17.67 9.98
CA GLN A 325 4.15 18.17 9.27
C GLN A 325 2.95 18.30 10.22
N ARG A 326 2.75 17.34 11.13
CA ARG A 326 1.74 17.45 12.19
C ARG A 326 2.00 18.65 13.10
N LYS A 327 3.23 18.84 13.57
CA LYS A 327 3.63 20.00 14.41
C LYS A 327 3.36 21.33 13.69
N ILE A 328 3.59 21.40 12.38
CA ILE A 328 3.27 22.58 11.56
C ILE A 328 1.75 22.81 11.52
N ALA A 329 0.96 21.76 11.27
CA ALA A 329 -0.49 21.86 11.23
C ALA A 329 -1.07 22.33 12.58
N GLU A 330 -0.50 21.88 13.70
CA GLU A 330 -0.86 22.39 15.04
C GLU A 330 -0.65 23.90 15.16
N LEU A 331 0.52 24.41 14.74
CA LEU A 331 0.82 25.84 14.77
C LEU A 331 -0.08 26.68 13.85
N GLU A 332 -0.45 26.14 12.69
CA GLU A 332 -1.35 26.80 11.73
C GLU A 332 -2.78 26.89 12.26
N GLU A 333 -3.27 25.83 12.91
CA GLU A 333 -4.59 25.84 13.57
C GLU A 333 -4.62 26.80 14.78
N GLU A 334 -3.56 26.83 15.59
CA GLU A 334 -3.43 27.75 16.73
C GLU A 334 -3.48 29.22 16.30
N GLN A 335 -2.81 29.57 15.20
CA GLN A 335 -2.81 30.93 14.66
C GLN A 335 -4.16 31.34 14.04
N SER A 336 -4.89 30.36 13.47
CA SER A 336 -6.16 30.60 12.80
C SER A 336 -7.32 30.84 13.77
N GLN A 337 -7.26 30.32 15.01
CA GLN A 337 -8.35 30.37 15.99
C GLN A 337 -8.25 31.47 17.05
N GLY A 338 -7.69 32.63 16.70
CA GLY A 338 -7.48 33.77 17.60
C GLY A 338 -8.54 33.95 18.70
N SER A 339 -8.12 33.82 19.97
CA SER A 339 -8.80 34.32 21.17
C SER A 339 -10.18 33.76 21.58
N THR A 340 -10.63 32.59 21.09
CA THR A 340 -11.74 31.85 21.73
C THR A 340 -11.24 30.59 22.45
N ALA A 341 -10.95 30.75 23.74
CA ALA A 341 -10.51 29.69 24.63
C ALA A 341 -11.61 28.64 24.85
N ASN A 342 -11.56 27.52 24.11
CA ASN A 342 -12.27 26.29 24.47
C ASN A 342 -11.31 25.35 25.22
N SER A 343 -11.42 25.24 26.54
CA SER A 343 -10.42 24.57 27.40
C SER A 343 -10.11 23.09 27.09
N ASP A 344 -10.91 22.45 26.23
CA ASP A 344 -10.76 21.04 25.88
C ASP A 344 -9.83 20.81 24.67
N TRP A 345 -9.59 21.83 23.82
CA TRP A 345 -8.70 21.71 22.64
C TRP A 345 -7.21 21.67 23.02
N VAL A 346 -6.82 22.44 24.03
CA VAL A 346 -5.43 22.53 24.52
C VAL A 346 -4.94 21.18 25.08
N LYS A 347 -5.83 20.32 25.59
CA LYS A 347 -5.41 19.09 26.29
C LYS A 347 -5.21 17.90 25.37
N ASN A 348 -5.75 17.94 24.16
CA ASN A 348 -5.93 16.74 23.33
C ASN A 348 -5.35 16.87 21.92
N MET A 349 -4.46 17.83 21.63
CA MET A 349 -3.80 17.94 20.33
C MET A 349 -2.27 18.10 20.41
N ILE A 350 -1.72 18.36 21.60
CA ILE A 350 -0.30 18.68 21.80
C ILE A 350 0.59 17.51 21.37
N SER A 351 1.37 17.72 20.31
CA SER A 351 2.58 16.94 20.06
C SER A 351 3.70 17.37 21.03
N PRO A 352 4.65 16.48 21.35
CA PRO A 352 5.80 16.85 22.19
C PRO A 352 6.58 18.03 21.59
N ASP A 353 7.16 18.85 22.46
CA ASP A 353 8.14 19.84 22.04
C ASP A 353 9.39 19.17 21.47
N ILE A 354 9.94 19.76 20.42
CA ILE A 354 11.10 19.20 19.71
C ILE A 354 12.30 20.10 20.01
N GLY A 355 13.36 19.50 20.54
CA GLY A 355 14.63 20.18 20.78
C GLY A 355 15.51 20.24 19.53
N VAL A 356 16.75 19.76 19.64
CA VAL A 356 17.74 19.84 18.56
C VAL A 356 17.63 18.67 17.58
N VAL A 357 17.84 18.92 16.29
CA VAL A 357 17.84 17.88 15.26
C VAL A 357 19.26 17.72 14.70
N PHE A 358 19.82 16.54 14.88
CA PHE A 358 21.11 16.15 14.34
C PHE A 358 20.93 15.49 12.98
N VAL A 359 21.43 16.12 11.92
CA VAL A 359 21.30 15.63 10.54
C VAL A 359 22.40 16.19 9.65
N ASN A 360 22.89 15.35 8.74
CA ASN A 360 23.85 15.75 7.71
C ASN A 360 23.14 15.86 6.36
N PHE A 361 22.66 17.06 6.04
CA PHE A 361 22.12 17.35 4.70
C PHE A 361 23.24 17.41 3.65
N PRO A 362 22.98 16.98 2.41
CA PRO A 362 23.94 17.17 1.32
C PRO A 362 24.08 18.67 0.99
N GLU A 363 25.29 19.08 0.58
CA GLU A 363 25.65 20.49 0.38
C GLU A 363 24.78 21.21 -0.67
N ASN A 364 24.29 20.47 -1.67
CA ASN A 364 23.40 20.96 -2.73
C ASN A 364 22.12 20.11 -2.75
N LEU A 365 21.20 20.37 -1.82
CA LEU A 365 19.81 19.96 -2.00
C LEU A 365 19.21 20.85 -3.10
N ASP A 366 19.48 20.50 -4.36
CA ASP A 366 18.73 21.07 -5.46
C ASP A 366 17.24 20.82 -5.19
N HIS A 367 16.40 21.79 -5.53
CA HIS A 367 14.93 21.66 -5.51
C HIS A 367 14.43 21.34 -6.92
N PRO A 368 14.70 20.14 -7.49
CA PRO A 368 13.93 19.73 -8.65
C PRO A 368 12.47 19.71 -8.22
N GLY A 369 11.55 20.13 -9.10
CA GLY A 369 10.12 20.04 -8.81
C GLY A 369 9.75 18.64 -8.29
N PRO A 370 8.78 18.54 -7.37
CA PRO A 370 8.42 17.28 -6.74
C PRO A 370 7.99 16.26 -7.80
N ASN A 371 8.44 15.01 -7.65
CA ASN A 371 7.93 13.91 -8.47
C ASN A 371 6.81 13.19 -7.71
N TYR A 372 5.57 13.40 -8.14
CA TYR A 372 4.41 12.79 -7.49
C TYR A 372 4.22 11.30 -7.83
N ARG A 373 4.95 10.74 -8.80
CA ARG A 373 4.92 9.31 -9.13
C ARG A 373 6.04 8.51 -8.44
N VAL A 374 7.14 9.17 -8.10
CA VAL A 374 8.33 8.50 -7.55
C VAL A 374 8.77 9.20 -6.27
N ARG A 375 8.80 8.47 -5.16
CA ARG A 375 9.37 8.93 -3.89
C ARG A 375 10.89 8.87 -3.99
N ARG A 376 11.53 10.04 -4.02
CA ARG A 376 12.99 10.20 -4.07
C ARG A 376 13.52 10.63 -2.71
N ASN A 377 14.70 10.13 -2.35
CA ASN A 377 15.33 10.48 -1.07
C ASN A 377 15.66 11.98 -0.99
N VAL A 378 15.98 12.60 -2.13
CA VAL A 378 16.26 14.03 -2.23
C VAL A 378 15.02 14.88 -1.93
N ASP A 379 13.85 14.44 -2.39
CA ASP A 379 12.58 15.14 -2.14
C ASP A 379 12.21 15.06 -0.65
N GLU A 380 12.31 13.87 -0.05
CA GLU A 380 12.05 13.71 1.40
C GLU A 380 13.02 14.54 2.24
N ALA A 381 14.29 14.62 1.86
CA ALA A 381 15.28 15.45 2.55
C ALA A 381 14.96 16.95 2.44
N ALA A 382 14.55 17.40 1.26
CA ALA A 382 14.15 18.78 1.02
C ALA A 382 12.89 19.14 1.85
N PHE A 383 11.91 18.24 1.93
CA PHE A 383 10.76 18.42 2.82
C PHE A 383 11.17 18.47 4.29
N THR A 384 12.06 17.58 4.75
CA THR A 384 12.58 17.62 6.12
C THR A 384 13.21 18.99 6.41
N GLN A 385 14.10 19.47 5.54
CA GLN A 385 14.76 20.76 5.72
C GLN A 385 13.74 21.92 5.73
N GLN A 386 12.76 21.90 4.83
CA GLN A 386 11.69 22.91 4.78
C GLN A 386 10.87 22.91 6.08
N PHE A 387 10.50 21.75 6.60
CA PHE A 387 9.73 21.64 7.82
C PHE A 387 10.51 22.09 9.06
N LEU A 388 11.78 21.70 9.18
CA LEU A 388 12.65 22.14 10.27
C LEU A 388 12.80 23.68 10.26
N ASN A 389 12.97 24.28 9.08
CA ASN A 389 13.05 25.74 8.93
C ASN A 389 11.73 26.42 9.30
N LYS A 390 10.58 25.89 8.85
CA LYS A 390 9.26 26.45 9.17
C LYS A 390 8.96 26.40 10.67
N LEU A 391 9.44 25.37 11.36
CA LEU A 391 9.33 25.20 12.80
C LEU A 391 10.42 25.95 13.59
N SER A 392 11.39 26.59 12.92
CA SER A 392 12.54 27.25 13.54
C SER A 392 13.34 26.34 14.50
N LEU A 393 13.46 25.05 14.15
CA LEU A 393 14.19 24.07 14.96
C LEU A 393 15.70 24.21 14.77
N ARG A 394 16.46 23.99 15.84
CA ARG A 394 17.93 24.02 15.79
C ARG A 394 18.45 22.77 15.10
N ILE A 395 19.23 22.95 14.04
CA ILE A 395 19.87 21.88 13.28
C ILE A 395 21.37 21.84 13.64
N GLU A 396 21.89 20.65 13.91
CA GLU A 396 23.31 20.41 14.16
C GLU A 396 23.85 19.30 13.26
N THR A 397 25.08 19.46 12.79
CA THR A 397 25.73 18.45 11.93
C THR A 397 26.50 17.44 12.78
N LEU A 398 26.44 16.17 12.38
CA LEU A 398 27.25 15.11 12.95
C LEU A 398 28.63 15.16 12.31
N GLN A 399 29.60 15.72 13.03
CA GLN A 399 30.99 15.77 12.59
C GLN A 399 31.80 14.72 13.35
N ARG A 400 32.69 14.04 12.63
CA ARG A 400 33.77 13.31 13.29
C ARG A 400 34.68 14.38 13.89
N PRO A 401 34.94 14.39 15.21
CA PRO A 401 35.93 15.31 15.75
C PRO A 401 37.24 15.10 15.00
N VAL A 402 37.80 16.18 14.46
CA VAL A 402 39.13 16.18 13.86
C VAL A 402 40.12 16.05 15.01
N GLY A 403 40.28 14.82 15.51
CA GLY A 403 41.19 14.47 16.59
C GLY A 403 42.51 13.97 16.03
N ASN A 404 43.55 14.74 16.29
CA ASN A 404 44.97 14.50 16.00
C ASN A 404 45.36 13.01 15.98
N THR A 405 45.71 12.50 14.79
CA THR A 405 46.63 11.35 14.66
C THR A 405 48.00 11.69 15.19
#